data_AF-A0A2E7UP16-F1
#
_entry.id   AF-A0A2E7UP16-F1
#
_cell.length_a   1.000
_cell.length_b   1.000
_cell.length_c   1.000
_cell.angle_alpha   90.00
_cell.angle_beta   90.00
_cell.angle_gamma   90.00
#
_symmetry.space_group_name_H-M   'P 1'
#
loop_
_entity.id
_entity.type
_entity.pdbx_description
1 polymer ?
#
loop_
_entity_poly.entity_id
_entity_poly.type
_entity_poly.pdbx_seq_one_letter_code
_entity_poly.pdbx_strand_id
1 'polypeptide(L)'
;MPRDDADCDGVPTTEDCDDGDARLGDIDDADCDGVPTHQGGGDMRRIPAGTFDMGCTPGQSYSQSDESPVMPVTLTHDYYIGETEVTNDEYESIMGQTPSYHGTTQCRSSSGGDVATTARCPVEQVTWHMVAAFTNALSTTAGLQECYACSGTGTGTWVGRAGGLGARCCGVCLG
;
A
#
# COMPACT_ATOMS: atom_id res chain seq x y z
N MET A 1 -7.78 8.97 -20.86
CA MET A 1 -8.60 8.32 -21.90
C MET A 1 -10.05 8.69 -21.63
N PRO A 2 -11.04 8.39 -22.50
CA PRO A 2 -12.45 8.52 -22.09
C PRO A 2 -12.61 7.80 -20.74
N ARG A 3 -13.41 8.35 -19.84
CA ARG A 3 -13.64 7.75 -18.51
C ARG A 3 -14.35 6.38 -18.57
N ASP A 4 -14.72 5.94 -19.78
CA ASP A 4 -15.61 4.83 -20.09
C ASP A 4 -14.97 3.92 -21.18
N ASP A 5 -13.69 3.57 -21.04
CA ASP A 5 -12.91 2.75 -22.00
C ASP A 5 -12.07 1.73 -21.20
N ALA A 6 -12.76 0.74 -20.64
CA ALA A 6 -12.31 -0.05 -19.48
C ALA A 6 -11.61 -1.37 -19.82
N ASP A 7 -11.57 -1.80 -21.09
CA ASP A 7 -10.67 -2.85 -21.57
C ASP A 7 -9.45 -2.28 -22.33
N CYS A 8 -9.33 -0.94 -22.36
CA CYS A 8 -8.19 -0.19 -22.90
C CYS A 8 -7.85 -0.50 -24.37
N ASP A 9 -8.85 -0.77 -25.21
CA ASP A 9 -8.65 -0.99 -26.65
C ASP A 9 -8.95 0.24 -27.53
N GLY A 10 -9.54 1.30 -26.94
CA GLY A 10 -9.86 2.55 -27.62
C GLY A 10 -11.25 2.59 -28.27
N VAL A 11 -12.13 1.63 -27.97
CA VAL A 11 -13.48 1.51 -28.53
C VAL A 11 -14.52 1.39 -27.40
N PRO A 12 -15.38 2.39 -27.17
CA PRO A 12 -16.48 2.27 -26.21
C PRO A 12 -17.55 1.30 -26.74
N THR A 13 -17.72 0.14 -26.11
CA THR A 13 -18.70 -0.88 -26.50
C THR A 13 -19.64 -1.22 -25.36
N THR A 14 -20.55 -2.18 -25.53
CA THR A 14 -21.43 -2.64 -24.45
C THR A 14 -20.78 -3.69 -23.56
N GLU A 15 -19.57 -4.10 -23.92
CA GLU A 15 -18.72 -5.07 -23.24
C GLU A 15 -17.82 -4.40 -22.18
N ASP A 16 -18.00 -3.10 -21.97
CA ASP A 16 -17.33 -2.23 -21.01
C ASP A 16 -17.76 -2.54 -19.55
N CYS A 17 -17.40 -3.75 -19.07
CA CYS A 17 -17.61 -4.39 -17.75
C CYS A 17 -18.52 -5.64 -17.79
N ASP A 18 -17.94 -6.82 -18.04
CA ASP A 18 -18.49 -8.10 -17.57
C ASP A 18 -17.68 -8.59 -16.35
N ASP A 19 -18.13 -8.19 -15.17
CA ASP A 19 -17.70 -8.66 -13.84
C ASP A 19 -17.99 -10.16 -13.61
N GLY A 20 -18.51 -10.87 -14.62
CA GLY A 20 -18.85 -12.28 -14.61
C GLY A 20 -17.83 -13.26 -15.21
N ASP A 21 -16.73 -12.82 -15.85
CA ASP A 21 -15.71 -13.77 -16.33
C ASP A 21 -14.79 -14.25 -15.19
N ALA A 22 -15.16 -15.40 -14.64
CA ALA A 22 -14.41 -16.14 -13.62
C ALA A 22 -12.95 -16.49 -13.99
N ARG A 23 -12.49 -16.21 -15.21
CA ARG A 23 -11.09 -16.43 -15.63
C ARG A 23 -10.13 -15.31 -15.24
N LEU A 24 -10.61 -14.10 -14.99
CA LEU A 24 -9.74 -12.94 -14.70
C LEU A 24 -9.70 -12.53 -13.22
N GLY A 25 -10.61 -13.04 -12.40
CA GLY A 25 -10.69 -12.64 -10.99
C GLY A 25 -11.24 -11.22 -10.85
N ASP A 26 -11.85 -10.94 -9.70
CA ASP A 26 -12.37 -9.63 -9.35
C ASP A 26 -11.19 -8.69 -9.03
N ILE A 27 -10.61 -8.08 -10.06
CA ILE A 27 -9.53 -7.10 -9.90
C ILE A 27 -10.21 -5.75 -9.71
N ASP A 28 -10.22 -5.24 -8.48
CA ASP A 28 -10.57 -3.85 -8.14
C ASP A 28 -9.45 -2.93 -8.67
N ASP A 29 -9.44 -2.76 -10.00
CA ASP A 29 -8.46 -2.02 -10.78
C ASP A 29 -9.11 -0.74 -11.31
N ALA A 30 -8.91 0.35 -10.56
CA ALA A 30 -9.56 1.63 -10.80
C ALA A 30 -8.97 2.41 -11.99
N ASP A 31 -7.78 2.04 -12.48
CA ASP A 31 -7.12 2.72 -13.61
C ASP A 31 -6.83 1.82 -14.83
N CYS A 32 -7.28 0.56 -14.76
CA CYS A 32 -7.36 -0.41 -15.84
C CYS A 32 -5.98 -0.84 -16.40
N ASP A 33 -4.95 -0.90 -15.56
CA ASP A 33 -3.61 -1.34 -15.96
C ASP A 33 -3.35 -2.85 -15.72
N GLY A 34 -4.34 -3.56 -15.18
CA GLY A 34 -4.29 -4.97 -14.82
C GLY A 34 -3.67 -5.25 -13.45
N VAL A 35 -3.45 -4.22 -12.64
CA VAL A 35 -2.89 -4.30 -11.28
C VAL A 35 -3.98 -3.92 -10.27
N PRO A 36 -4.20 -4.72 -9.20
CA PRO A 36 -5.14 -4.34 -8.17
C PRO A 36 -4.75 -3.01 -7.53
N THR A 37 -5.72 -2.15 -7.26
CA THR A 37 -5.49 -0.87 -6.58
C THR A 37 -6.03 -0.92 -5.15
N HIS A 38 -5.36 -0.29 -4.20
CA HIS A 38 -5.96 -0.08 -2.87
C HIS A 38 -6.90 1.14 -2.91
N GLN A 39 -7.79 1.27 -1.93
CA GLN A 39 -8.85 2.31 -1.87
C GLN A 39 -8.37 3.77 -1.89
N GLY A 40 -7.06 4.01 -1.81
CA GLY A 40 -6.45 5.33 -1.95
C GLY A 40 -5.91 5.62 -3.36
N GLY A 41 -6.07 4.67 -4.29
CA GLY A 41 -5.66 4.80 -5.69
C GLY A 41 -4.20 4.42 -5.99
N GLY A 42 -3.54 3.64 -5.12
CA GLY A 42 -2.18 3.14 -5.36
C GLY A 42 -2.15 1.66 -5.75
N ASP A 43 -1.25 1.32 -6.65
CA ASP A 43 -1.14 -0.04 -7.23
C ASP A 43 -0.55 -1.04 -6.23
N MET A 44 -1.06 -2.26 -6.27
CA MET A 44 -0.72 -3.34 -5.36
C MET A 44 -0.17 -4.54 -6.12
N ARG A 45 1.08 -4.90 -5.82
CA ARG A 45 1.78 -6.02 -6.47
C ARG A 45 1.66 -7.30 -5.65
N ARG A 46 1.19 -8.37 -6.30
CA ARG A 46 1.13 -9.70 -5.68
C ARG A 46 2.53 -10.28 -5.53
N ILE A 47 2.87 -10.64 -4.30
CA ILE A 47 4.06 -11.41 -3.95
C ILE A 47 3.62 -12.84 -3.61
N PRO A 48 4.01 -13.85 -4.39
CA PRO A 48 3.61 -15.22 -4.12
C PRO A 48 4.29 -15.77 -2.86
N ALA A 49 3.62 -16.70 -2.18
CA ALA A 49 4.20 -17.49 -1.11
C ALA A 49 5.50 -18.16 -1.57
N GLY A 50 6.49 -18.19 -0.69
CA GLY A 50 7.80 -18.70 -1.05
C GLY A 50 8.83 -18.59 0.07
N THR A 51 9.99 -19.17 -0.19
CA THR A 51 11.15 -19.09 0.69
C THR A 51 12.25 -18.29 0.01
N PHE A 52 12.83 -17.32 0.73
CA PHE A 52 13.97 -16.54 0.27
C PHE A 52 14.94 -16.31 1.42
N ASP A 53 16.19 -16.03 1.07
CA ASP A 53 17.25 -15.72 2.03
C ASP A 53 17.22 -14.22 2.37
N MET A 54 17.00 -13.89 3.65
CA MET A 54 16.98 -12.51 4.16
C MET A 54 18.25 -12.24 4.98
N GLY A 55 18.84 -11.06 4.77
CA GLY A 55 20.05 -10.59 5.46
C GLY A 55 21.16 -10.22 4.49
N CYS A 56 22.33 -9.90 5.03
CA CYS A 56 23.47 -9.46 4.25
C CYS A 56 24.34 -10.63 3.80
N THR A 57 24.46 -10.82 2.49
CA THR A 57 25.31 -11.86 1.90
C THR A 57 26.78 -11.44 1.93
N PRO A 58 27.74 -12.37 2.01
CA PRO A 58 29.17 -12.05 2.04
C PRO A 58 29.71 -11.23 0.86
N GLY A 59 28.96 -11.14 -0.24
CA GLY A 59 29.30 -10.35 -1.42
C GLY A 59 28.89 -8.87 -1.35
N GLN A 60 28.18 -8.45 -0.30
CA GLN A 60 27.73 -7.07 -0.13
C GLN A 60 28.71 -6.27 0.72
N SER A 61 29.13 -5.11 0.21
CA SER A 61 30.20 -4.29 0.80
C SER A 61 29.77 -3.40 1.97
N TYR A 62 28.48 -3.34 2.30
CA TYR A 62 27.90 -2.45 3.31
C TYR A 62 26.97 -3.19 4.26
N SER A 63 27.47 -4.24 4.93
CA SER A 63 26.73 -4.95 5.98
C SER A 63 26.87 -4.26 7.33
N GLN A 64 25.77 -4.02 8.02
CA GLN A 64 25.80 -3.76 9.46
C GLN A 64 25.79 -5.07 10.27
N SER A 65 26.16 -5.01 11.54
CA SER A 65 26.29 -6.20 12.39
C SER A 65 24.96 -6.88 12.71
N ASP A 66 23.85 -6.15 12.60
CA ASP A 66 22.48 -6.60 12.83
C ASP A 66 21.76 -7.06 11.55
N GLU A 67 22.42 -6.95 10.39
CA GLU A 67 21.90 -7.46 9.11
C GLU A 67 22.34 -8.92 8.82
N SER A 68 23.10 -9.52 9.75
CA SER A 68 23.64 -10.88 9.64
C SER A 68 23.15 -11.77 10.80
N PRO A 69 23.14 -13.10 10.63
CA PRO A 69 23.46 -13.85 9.42
C PRO A 69 22.29 -13.85 8.42
N VAL A 70 22.60 -14.24 7.18
CA VAL A 70 21.56 -14.62 6.22
C VAL A 70 20.73 -15.78 6.79
N MET A 71 19.41 -15.67 6.73
CA MET A 71 18.49 -16.69 7.20
C MET A 71 17.34 -16.92 6.21
N PRO A 72 16.92 -18.19 5.99
CA PRO A 72 15.78 -18.49 5.14
C PRO A 72 14.49 -18.04 5.82
N VAL A 73 13.73 -17.20 5.14
CA VAL A 73 12.40 -16.72 5.54
C VAL A 73 11.37 -17.36 4.62
N THR A 74 10.32 -17.93 5.20
CA THR A 74 9.21 -18.51 4.45
C THR A 74 7.94 -17.71 4.68
N LEU A 75 7.42 -17.15 3.60
CA LEU A 75 6.10 -16.53 3.54
C LEU A 75 5.12 -17.62 3.12
N THR A 76 4.19 -17.95 4.00
CA THR A 76 3.27 -19.09 3.82
C THR A 76 2.03 -18.77 2.99
N HIS A 77 1.81 -17.49 2.70
CA HIS A 77 0.67 -17.00 1.94
C HIS A 77 1.15 -15.98 0.92
N ASP A 78 0.42 -15.89 -0.19
CA ASP A 78 0.51 -14.74 -1.08
C ASP A 78 0.09 -13.49 -0.30
N TYR A 79 0.68 -12.35 -0.63
CA TYR A 79 0.25 -11.06 -0.12
C TYR A 79 0.46 -9.99 -1.17
N TYR A 80 -0.17 -8.85 -0.96
CA TYR A 80 -0.01 -7.69 -1.82
C TYR A 80 0.82 -6.62 -1.10
N ILE A 81 1.67 -5.92 -1.83
CA ILE A 81 2.45 -4.77 -1.35
C ILE A 81 2.30 -3.61 -2.34
N GLY A 82 2.24 -2.38 -1.83
CA GLY A 82 2.22 -1.20 -2.69
C GLY A 82 3.43 -1.19 -3.63
N GLU A 83 3.19 -0.82 -4.89
CA GLU A 83 4.26 -0.71 -5.89
C GLU A 83 5.27 0.38 -5.54
N THR A 84 4.78 1.49 -5.00
CA THR A 84 5.59 2.63 -4.55
C THR A 84 5.39 2.90 -3.07
N GLU A 85 6.19 3.80 -2.50
CA GLU A 85 5.83 4.43 -1.24
C GLU A 85 4.50 5.18 -1.37
N VAL A 86 3.75 5.21 -0.27
CA VAL A 86 2.45 5.90 -0.21
C VAL A 86 2.65 7.39 -0.53
N THR A 87 1.87 7.90 -1.47
CA THR A 87 1.96 9.30 -1.92
C THR A 87 1.15 10.25 -1.05
N ASN A 88 1.41 11.56 -1.17
CA ASN A 88 0.62 12.58 -0.49
C ASN A 88 -0.87 12.52 -0.88
N ASP A 89 -1.17 12.34 -2.16
CA ASP A 89 -2.55 12.26 -2.66
C ASP A 89 -3.27 11.00 -2.15
N GLU A 90 -2.62 9.84 -2.19
CA GLU A 90 -3.19 8.60 -1.62
C GLU A 90 -3.50 8.77 -0.13
N TYR A 91 -2.56 9.33 0.63
CA TYR A 91 -2.74 9.55 2.06
C TYR A 91 -3.87 10.57 2.33
N GLU A 92 -3.89 11.68 1.62
CA GLU A 92 -4.90 12.73 1.77
C GLU A 92 -6.29 12.26 1.33
N SER A 93 -6.40 11.40 0.31
CA SER A 93 -7.69 10.86 -0.14
C SER A 93 -8.39 10.04 0.96
N ILE A 94 -7.62 9.35 1.79
CA ILE A 94 -8.13 8.51 2.88
C ILE A 94 -8.24 9.29 4.20
N MET A 95 -7.24 10.10 4.52
CA MET A 95 -7.13 10.76 5.83
C MET A 95 -7.67 12.20 5.83
N GLY A 96 -7.97 12.77 4.66
CA GLY A 96 -8.47 14.13 4.45
C GLY A 96 -7.44 15.24 4.64
N GLN A 97 -6.19 14.90 4.98
CA GLN A 97 -5.09 15.83 5.17
C GLN A 97 -3.75 15.10 5.08
N THR A 98 -2.70 15.80 4.61
CA THR A 98 -1.31 15.30 4.64
C THR A 98 -0.46 16.08 5.65
N PRO A 99 0.38 15.41 6.47
CA PRO A 99 1.34 16.07 7.36
C PRO A 99 2.65 16.50 6.66
N SER A 100 2.81 16.21 5.36
CA SER A 100 4.06 16.49 4.65
C SER A 100 4.41 17.99 4.67
N TYR A 101 5.69 18.28 4.95
CA TYR A 101 6.28 19.61 4.96
C TYR A 101 6.36 20.21 3.57
N HIS A 102 6.57 19.38 2.55
CA HIS A 102 6.84 19.82 1.19
C HIS A 102 5.56 20.22 0.44
N GLY A 103 4.87 21.25 0.94
CA GLY A 103 3.62 21.75 0.35
C GLY A 103 3.76 22.45 -1.01
N THR A 104 4.98 22.72 -1.51
CA THR A 104 5.22 23.41 -2.80
C THR A 104 6.50 22.98 -3.54
N THR A 105 7.28 22.05 -2.98
CA THR A 105 8.56 21.61 -3.57
C THR A 105 8.41 20.19 -4.09
N GLN A 106 8.55 20.02 -5.41
CA GLN A 106 8.63 18.71 -6.06
C GLN A 106 9.63 17.82 -5.31
N CYS A 107 9.25 16.59 -4.97
CA CYS A 107 10.20 15.57 -4.55
C CYS A 107 11.14 15.33 -5.72
N ARG A 108 12.36 15.84 -5.59
CA ARG A 108 13.33 15.82 -6.68
C ARG A 108 13.74 14.37 -6.92
N SER A 109 13.32 13.80 -8.05
CA SER A 109 14.02 12.65 -8.62
C SER A 109 15.47 13.07 -8.85
N SER A 110 16.42 12.44 -8.16
CA SER A 110 17.85 12.61 -8.40
C SER A 110 18.26 12.19 -9.82
N SER A 111 17.37 11.47 -10.51
CA SER A 111 17.55 10.90 -11.84
C SER A 111 16.99 11.76 -12.98
N GLY A 112 16.32 12.89 -12.69
CA GLY A 112 15.76 13.77 -13.73
C GLY A 112 14.59 13.15 -14.53
N GLY A 113 13.88 12.18 -13.94
CA GLY A 113 12.64 11.62 -14.50
C GLY A 113 11.46 12.58 -14.40
N ASP A 114 10.27 12.12 -14.83
CA ASP A 114 9.03 12.90 -14.78
C ASP A 114 8.86 13.56 -13.42
N VAL A 115 8.57 14.86 -13.46
CA VAL A 115 8.40 15.66 -12.27
C VAL A 115 7.13 15.19 -11.56
N ALA A 116 7.30 14.39 -10.51
CA ALA A 116 6.22 14.15 -9.56
C ALA A 116 5.77 15.51 -9.03
N THR A 117 4.50 15.84 -9.26
CA THR A 117 3.80 16.90 -8.52
C THR A 117 3.93 16.59 -7.02
N THR A 118 3.83 17.60 -6.15
CA THR A 118 3.86 17.39 -4.68
C THR A 118 2.88 16.30 -4.21
N ALA A 119 1.77 16.18 -4.91
CA ALA A 119 0.77 15.12 -4.87
C ALA A 119 1.36 13.69 -4.94
N ARG A 120 2.21 13.41 -5.93
CA ARG A 120 2.81 12.09 -6.17
C ARG A 120 4.10 11.85 -5.38
N CYS A 121 4.44 12.76 -4.48
CA CYS A 121 5.60 12.58 -3.61
C CYS A 121 5.26 11.63 -2.46
N PRO A 122 6.24 10.83 -2.01
CA PRO A 122 6.07 10.03 -0.81
C PRO A 122 5.65 10.91 0.37
N VAL A 123 4.63 10.48 1.10
CA VAL A 123 4.20 11.15 2.33
C VAL A 123 5.31 11.02 3.37
N GLU A 124 5.63 12.12 4.04
CA GLU A 124 6.64 12.17 5.10
C GLU A 124 6.11 12.86 6.36
N GLN A 125 6.91 12.89 7.43
CA GLN A 125 6.52 13.30 8.79
C GLN A 125 5.33 12.52 9.37
N VAL A 126 5.06 11.35 8.82
CA VAL A 126 4.15 10.39 9.42
C VAL A 126 4.86 9.64 10.54
N THR A 127 4.18 9.49 11.67
CA THR A 127 4.63 8.58 12.73
C THR A 127 4.13 7.18 12.43
N TRP A 128 4.74 6.16 13.05
CA TRP A 128 4.26 4.78 12.93
C TRP A 128 2.78 4.64 13.29
N HIS A 129 2.29 5.38 14.31
CA HIS A 129 0.88 5.36 14.71
C HIS A 129 -0.04 5.96 13.65
N MET A 130 0.41 6.99 12.93
CA MET A 130 -0.36 7.57 11.82
C MET A 130 -0.48 6.60 10.67
N VAL A 131 0.59 5.86 10.34
CA VAL A 131 0.57 4.82 9.31
C VAL A 131 -0.36 3.65 9.69
N ALA A 132 -0.35 3.24 10.97
CA ALA A 132 -1.29 2.23 11.46
C ALA A 132 -2.77 2.69 11.36
N ALA A 133 -3.05 3.96 11.62
CA ALA A 133 -4.39 4.52 11.42
C ALA A 133 -4.79 4.59 9.94
N PHE A 134 -3.87 5.00 9.06
CA PHE A 134 -4.08 5.01 7.61
C PHE A 134 -4.40 3.60 7.05
N THR A 135 -3.64 2.59 7.45
CA THR A 135 -3.88 1.19 7.01
C THR A 135 -5.21 0.62 7.51
N ASN A 136 -5.62 0.97 8.73
CA ASN A 136 -6.99 0.67 9.20
C ASN A 136 -8.07 1.41 8.38
N ALA A 137 -7.84 2.68 8.04
CA ALA A 137 -8.77 3.46 7.22
C ALA A 137 -8.91 2.86 5.80
N LEU A 138 -7.81 2.41 5.19
CA LEU A 138 -7.85 1.63 3.95
C LEU A 138 -8.67 0.35 4.10
N SER A 139 -8.42 -0.41 5.18
CA SER A 139 -9.13 -1.66 5.45
C SER A 139 -10.63 -1.43 5.60
N THR A 140 -11.04 -0.45 6.41
CA THR A 140 -12.46 -0.13 6.64
C THR A 140 -13.14 0.40 5.38
N THR A 141 -12.45 1.18 4.55
CA THR A 141 -12.97 1.66 3.26
C THR A 141 -13.20 0.50 2.30
N ALA A 142 -12.33 -0.51 2.32
CA ALA A 142 -12.49 -1.75 1.57
C ALA A 142 -13.48 -2.75 2.20
N GLY A 143 -14.14 -2.40 3.31
CA GLY A 143 -15.03 -3.33 4.04
C GLY A 143 -14.30 -4.46 4.77
N LEU A 144 -12.98 -4.35 4.97
CA LEU A 144 -12.13 -5.31 5.66
C LEU A 144 -12.01 -5.01 7.16
N GLN A 145 -11.62 -6.03 7.92
CA GLN A 145 -11.38 -5.93 9.36
C GLN A 145 -10.10 -5.13 9.66
N GLU A 146 -10.19 -4.21 10.61
CA GLU A 146 -9.01 -3.48 11.12
C GLU A 146 -8.01 -4.41 11.81
N CYS A 147 -6.72 -4.18 11.56
CA CYS A 147 -5.62 -4.94 12.14
C CYS A 147 -5.03 -4.26 13.41
N TYR A 148 -5.23 -2.96 13.61
CA TYR A 148 -4.71 -2.19 14.76
C TYR A 148 -5.81 -1.58 15.64
N ALA A 149 -5.54 -1.39 16.93
CA ALA A 149 -6.40 -0.61 17.83
C ALA A 149 -5.85 0.80 17.98
N CYS A 150 -6.39 1.74 17.19
CA CYS A 150 -5.95 3.13 17.14
C CYS A 150 -6.83 4.03 18.02
N SER A 151 -6.26 5.11 18.55
CA SER A 151 -6.98 6.15 19.28
C SER A 151 -6.33 7.52 19.07
N GLY A 152 -7.12 8.59 19.09
CA GLY A 152 -6.65 9.94 18.73
C GLY A 152 -6.63 10.19 17.22
N THR A 153 -6.06 11.33 16.81
CA THR A 153 -5.94 11.75 15.40
C THR A 153 -4.64 12.52 15.16
N GLY A 154 -4.18 12.56 13.90
CA GLY A 154 -2.96 13.28 13.51
C GLY A 154 -1.73 12.86 14.32
N THR A 155 -0.90 13.82 14.74
CA THR A 155 0.28 13.56 15.60
C THR A 155 -0.06 13.10 17.01
N GLY A 156 -1.34 13.22 17.44
CA GLY A 156 -1.85 12.67 18.69
C GLY A 156 -2.36 11.23 18.58
N THR A 157 -2.21 10.60 17.41
CA THR A 157 -2.59 9.19 17.21
C THR A 157 -1.65 8.29 18.00
N TRP A 158 -2.22 7.33 18.73
CA TRP A 158 -1.48 6.29 19.40
C TRP A 158 -2.15 4.95 19.19
N VAL A 159 -1.34 3.90 19.10
CA VAL A 159 -1.81 2.53 18.95
C VAL A 159 -1.62 1.84 20.29
N GLY A 160 -2.73 1.36 20.86
CA GLY A 160 -2.74 0.63 22.12
C GLY A 160 -2.67 -0.88 21.92
N ARG A 161 -2.33 -1.62 22.98
CA ARG A 161 -2.79 -3.01 23.07
C ARG A 161 -4.31 -2.97 23.20
N ALA A 162 -5.03 -3.64 22.30
CA ALA A 162 -6.46 -3.86 22.44
C ALA A 162 -6.74 -4.49 23.81
N GLY A 163 -7.29 -3.71 24.74
CA GLY A 163 -7.63 -4.16 26.08
C GLY A 163 -8.97 -4.87 26.05
N GLY A 164 -8.97 -6.20 26.27
CA GLY A 164 -10.18 -6.97 26.52
C GLY A 164 -10.12 -8.37 25.93
N LEU A 165 -10.20 -9.36 26.81
CA LEU A 165 -10.24 -10.81 26.56
C LEU A 165 -10.99 -11.17 25.26
N GLY A 166 -10.24 -11.42 24.18
CA GLY A 166 -10.78 -11.83 22.88
C GLY A 166 -10.05 -11.23 21.68
N ALA A 167 -9.45 -10.04 21.82
CA ALA A 167 -8.64 -9.43 20.78
C ALA A 167 -7.24 -10.07 20.74
N ARG A 168 -7.16 -11.24 20.09
CA ARG A 168 -5.89 -11.68 19.54
C ARG A 168 -5.49 -10.61 18.52
N CYS A 169 -4.39 -9.89 18.76
CA CYS A 169 -3.55 -9.41 17.66
C CYS A 169 -3.05 -10.68 16.94
N CYS A 170 -3.92 -11.27 16.12
CA CYS A 170 -3.53 -12.23 15.12
C CYS A 170 -3.11 -11.34 13.95
N GLY A 171 -1.81 -11.22 13.69
CA GLY A 171 -1.28 -10.70 12.43
C GLY A 171 -1.66 -11.64 11.29
N VAL A 172 -2.95 -11.68 11.01
CA VAL A 172 -3.61 -12.49 9.98
C VAL A 172 -4.78 -11.64 9.49
N CYS A 173 -4.45 -10.50 8.88
CA CYS A 173 -5.26 -10.01 7.79
C CYS A 173 -4.98 -10.98 6.61
N LEU A 174 -5.59 -12.18 6.62
CA LEU A 174 -5.62 -13.10 5.47
C LEU A 174 -7.08 -13.16 5.02
N GLY A 175 -7.35 -12.52 3.88
CA GLY A 175 -8.34 -13.00 2.93
C GLY A 175 -7.67 -13.95 1.97
#